data_AF-A0A2M7XEA9-F1
#
_entry.id   AF-A0A2M7XEA9-F1
#
_cell.length_a   1.000
_cell.length_b   1.000
_cell.length_c   1.000
_cell.angle_alpha   90.00
_cell.angle_beta   90.00
_cell.angle_gamma   90.00
#
_symmetry.space_group_name_H-M   'P 1'
#
loop_
_entity.id
_entity.type
_entity.pdbx_description
1 polymer ?
#
loop_
_entity_poly.entity_id
_entity_poly.type
_entity_poly.pdbx_seq_one_letter_code
_entity_poly.pdbx_strand_id
1 'polypeptide(L)'
;MNDVVNNKYFVALAIVRHYVKLTSDAYWSDFGAVNIDLFMLTPSASSPMGPGSDSEVISIQFGKHKTNLTDSSQFGFEPLMFHLDKAYCYLPSMRGEDPDVRHLNQFFHCEAEIIGTLDELLPSVEGYVQALARTFIALTPIIRLMSIDFSKTEQALRSIVTAKSFSKKTFGEVYFWLQENPSYHSKSDFGRNITNDGEVALVQTMGDGLPMWLCNYDRDIVPFYQKPNSQNANSVINADLLFAPIVEGGFGGEIVGAGQRQDNAEEIIESLGRQKVDS
;
A
#
# COMPACT_ATOMS: atom_id res chain seq x y z
N MET A 1 -31.21 18.98 5.54
CA MET A 1 -29.77 18.81 5.24
C MET A 1 -29.08 18.92 6.59
N ASN A 2 -28.72 17.78 7.21
CA ASN A 2 -27.99 17.82 8.48
C ASN A 2 -26.67 18.56 8.24
N ASP A 3 -26.36 19.51 9.11
CA ASP A 3 -25.21 20.38 8.95
C ASP A 3 -23.92 19.55 9.13
N VAL A 4 -23.39 19.07 7.99
CA VAL A 4 -22.15 18.30 7.89
C VAL A 4 -21.00 19.04 8.59
N VAL A 5 -21.03 20.38 8.60
CA VAL A 5 -20.00 21.24 9.19
C VAL A 5 -19.96 21.11 10.73
N ASN A 6 -21.10 20.78 11.35
CA ASN A 6 -21.22 20.65 12.81
C ASN A 6 -21.16 19.19 13.31
N ASN A 7 -20.97 18.22 12.42
CA ASN A 7 -20.87 16.82 12.82
C ASN A 7 -19.48 16.52 13.43
N LYS A 8 -19.48 16.12 14.71
CA LYS A 8 -18.27 15.76 15.48
C LYS A 8 -17.41 14.70 14.79
N TYR A 9 -18.00 13.86 13.95
CA TYR A 9 -17.29 12.89 13.13
C TYR A 9 -16.26 13.56 12.19
N PHE A 10 -16.66 14.57 11.43
CA PHE A 10 -15.75 15.22 10.47
C PHE A 10 -14.66 16.04 11.17
N VAL A 11 -14.98 16.66 12.31
CA VAL A 11 -13.98 17.30 13.17
C VAL A 11 -12.96 16.28 13.68
N ALA A 12 -13.43 15.13 14.17
CA ALA A 12 -12.56 14.05 14.62
C ALA A 12 -11.68 13.51 13.48
N LEU A 13 -12.24 13.35 12.28
CA LEU A 13 -11.50 12.91 11.08
C LEU A 13 -10.37 13.87 10.72
N ALA A 14 -10.63 15.18 10.72
CA ALA A 14 -9.60 16.19 10.45
C ALA A 14 -8.47 16.16 11.49
N ILE A 15 -8.80 15.99 12.78
CA ILE A 15 -7.80 15.87 13.85
C ILE A 15 -6.97 14.61 13.70
N VAL A 16 -7.61 13.45 13.47
CA VAL A 16 -6.91 12.18 13.25
C VAL A 16 -5.98 12.31 12.06
N ARG A 17 -6.45 12.89 10.95
CA ARG A 17 -5.65 13.09 9.73
C ARG A 17 -4.41 13.95 9.98
N HIS A 18 -4.54 15.02 10.76
CA HIS A 18 -3.42 15.88 11.18
C HIS A 18 -2.36 15.06 11.93
N TYR A 19 -2.77 14.28 12.93
CA TYR A 19 -1.84 13.46 13.70
C TYR A 19 -1.25 12.30 12.92
N VAL A 20 -1.97 11.71 11.96
CA VAL A 20 -1.39 10.73 11.03
C VAL A 20 -0.18 11.34 10.32
N LYS A 21 -0.33 12.52 9.71
CA LYS A 21 0.78 13.20 9.01
C LYS A 21 1.94 13.51 9.96
N LEU A 22 1.67 14.08 11.15
CA LEU A 22 2.72 14.36 12.13
C LEU A 22 3.47 13.09 12.58
N THR A 23 2.74 11.99 12.81
CA THR A 23 3.35 10.72 13.19
C THR A 23 4.17 10.14 12.03
N SER A 24 3.70 10.23 10.79
CA SER A 24 4.48 9.87 9.61
C SER A 24 5.77 10.65 9.54
N ASP A 25 5.69 11.98 9.69
CA ASP A 25 6.86 12.85 9.58
C ASP A 25 7.87 12.58 10.69
N ALA A 26 7.41 12.42 11.93
CA ALA A 26 8.27 12.06 13.06
C ALA A 26 8.90 10.68 12.90
N TYR A 27 8.10 9.66 12.56
CA TYR A 27 8.58 8.28 12.44
C TYR A 27 9.65 8.13 11.36
N TRP A 28 9.39 8.63 10.17
CA TRP A 28 10.33 8.51 9.05
C TRP A 28 11.58 9.37 9.26
N SER A 29 11.45 10.54 9.88
CA SER A 29 12.61 11.36 10.27
C SER A 29 13.49 10.65 11.31
N ASP A 30 12.89 10.05 12.34
CA ASP A 30 13.62 9.27 13.36
C ASP A 30 14.28 8.02 12.76
N PHE A 31 13.67 7.43 11.71
CA PHE A 31 14.25 6.34 10.93
C PHE A 31 15.42 6.78 10.01
N GLY A 32 15.64 8.10 9.89
CA GLY A 32 16.69 8.71 9.08
C GLY A 32 16.31 8.96 7.62
N ALA A 33 15.03 8.91 7.28
CA ALA A 33 14.56 9.26 5.95
C ALA A 33 14.37 10.77 5.79
N VAL A 34 14.79 11.31 4.65
CA VAL A 34 14.59 12.72 4.32
C VAL A 34 13.21 12.91 3.69
N ASN A 35 12.45 13.90 4.17
CA ASN A 35 11.18 14.26 3.54
C ASN A 35 11.42 14.98 2.21
N ILE A 36 10.77 14.53 1.14
CA ILE A 36 10.88 15.12 -0.20
C ILE A 36 9.51 15.53 -0.73
N ASP A 37 9.41 16.78 -1.18
CA ASP A 37 8.26 17.28 -1.93
C ASP A 37 8.44 16.99 -3.42
N LEU A 38 7.83 15.90 -3.90
CA LEU A 38 7.82 15.51 -5.30
C LEU A 38 6.68 16.21 -6.06
N PHE A 39 6.85 16.36 -7.37
CA PHE A 39 5.86 17.02 -8.22
C PHE A 39 4.63 16.14 -8.48
N MET A 40 3.48 16.79 -8.60
CA MET A 40 2.18 16.13 -8.84
C MET A 40 1.85 15.92 -10.32
N LEU A 41 2.77 16.32 -11.21
CA LEU A 41 2.69 16.12 -12.65
C LEU A 41 3.89 15.28 -13.10
N THR A 42 3.62 14.23 -13.86
CA THR A 42 4.65 13.30 -14.33
C THR A 42 4.37 12.85 -15.77
N PRO A 43 5.41 12.68 -16.61
CA PRO A 43 5.24 12.05 -17.92
C PRO A 43 5.08 10.52 -17.84
N SER A 44 5.38 9.92 -16.68
CA SER A 44 5.40 8.46 -16.47
C SER A 44 4.25 8.01 -15.59
N ALA A 45 3.75 6.80 -15.83
CA ALA A 45 2.79 6.12 -14.96
C ALA A 45 3.55 5.15 -14.03
N SER A 46 3.41 5.31 -12.71
CA SER A 46 4.10 4.48 -11.73
C SER A 46 3.25 3.29 -11.27
N SER A 47 1.94 3.31 -11.49
CA SER A 47 1.03 2.20 -11.23
C SER A 47 0.08 2.01 -12.42
N PRO A 48 0.61 1.67 -13.61
CA PRO A 48 -0.22 1.54 -14.80
C PRO A 48 -1.20 0.37 -14.68
N MET A 49 -2.37 0.52 -15.30
CA MET A 49 -3.35 -0.55 -15.48
C MET A 49 -2.67 -1.80 -16.07
N GLY A 50 -2.93 -2.95 -15.47
CA GLY A 50 -2.32 -4.23 -15.82
C GLY A 50 -3.10 -5.43 -15.28
N PRO A 51 -2.64 -6.66 -15.53
CA PRO A 51 -3.38 -7.88 -15.18
C PRO A 51 -3.73 -8.04 -13.69
N GLY A 52 -3.06 -7.30 -12.79
CA GLY A 52 -3.40 -7.21 -11.36
C GLY A 52 -3.56 -5.79 -10.83
N SER A 53 -3.74 -4.78 -11.70
CA SER A 53 -4.06 -3.40 -11.28
C SER A 53 -5.09 -2.78 -12.22
N ASP A 54 -6.15 -2.23 -11.65
CA ASP A 54 -7.18 -1.44 -12.33
C ASP A 54 -6.88 0.07 -12.33
N SER A 55 -5.72 0.49 -11.79
CA SER A 55 -5.31 1.88 -11.67
C SER A 55 -5.22 2.57 -13.04
N GLU A 56 -6.08 3.56 -13.27
CA GLU A 56 -6.10 4.33 -14.51
C GLU A 56 -5.34 5.66 -14.35
N VAL A 57 -4.50 5.99 -15.32
CA VAL A 57 -3.70 7.21 -15.28
C VAL A 57 -4.53 8.39 -15.80
N ILE A 58 -4.59 9.48 -15.03
CA ILE A 58 -5.30 10.69 -15.46
C ILE A 58 -4.37 11.58 -16.30
N SER A 59 -4.54 11.54 -17.63
CA SER A 59 -3.87 12.46 -18.55
C SER A 59 -4.45 13.87 -18.50
N ILE A 60 -3.57 14.88 -18.48
CA ILE A 60 -3.92 16.30 -18.49
C ILE A 60 -3.10 17.08 -19.53
N GLN A 61 -3.62 18.24 -19.93
CA GLN A 61 -2.88 19.22 -20.73
C GLN A 61 -2.40 20.36 -19.80
N PHE A 62 -1.09 20.45 -19.57
CA PHE A 62 -0.47 21.52 -18.77
C PHE A 62 0.26 22.50 -19.68
N GLY A 63 -0.41 23.60 -20.02
CA GLY A 63 0.08 24.55 -21.02
C GLY A 63 0.27 23.86 -22.37
N LYS A 64 1.50 23.82 -22.89
CA LYS A 64 1.84 23.14 -24.16
C LYS A 64 2.22 21.66 -24.00
N HIS A 65 2.28 21.15 -22.77
CA HIS A 65 2.73 19.80 -22.47
C HIS A 65 1.55 18.87 -22.16
N LYS A 66 1.53 17.69 -22.78
CA LYS A 66 0.68 16.58 -22.34
C LYS A 66 1.44 15.83 -21.25
N THR A 67 0.83 15.68 -20.09
CA THR A 67 1.43 15.05 -18.89
C THR A 67 0.33 14.31 -18.13
N ASN A 68 0.68 13.56 -17.09
CA ASN A 68 -0.28 12.88 -16.23
C ASN A 68 -0.27 13.48 -14.82
N LEU A 69 -1.37 13.30 -14.09
CA LEU A 69 -1.37 13.42 -12.63
C LEU A 69 -0.64 12.22 -12.03
N THR A 70 0.12 12.47 -10.97
CA THR A 70 0.90 11.43 -10.26
C THR A 70 -0.02 10.40 -9.61
N ASP A 71 0.10 9.13 -10.00
CA ASP A 71 -0.59 7.96 -9.43
C ASP A 71 0.21 7.30 -8.28
N SER A 72 1.53 7.50 -8.28
CA SER A 72 2.47 7.18 -7.20
C SER A 72 3.74 8.02 -7.38
N SER A 73 4.39 8.42 -6.29
CA SER A 73 5.61 9.22 -6.30
C SER A 73 6.88 8.36 -6.43
N GLN A 74 6.74 7.04 -6.51
CA GLN A 74 7.84 6.06 -6.49
C GLN A 74 8.99 6.43 -7.45
N PHE A 75 8.70 6.65 -8.74
CA PHE A 75 9.73 6.96 -9.73
C PHE A 75 10.40 8.32 -9.49
N GLY A 76 9.77 9.21 -8.73
CA GLY A 76 10.38 10.45 -8.28
C GLY A 76 11.49 10.24 -7.24
N PHE A 77 11.44 9.14 -6.48
CA PHE A 77 12.48 8.81 -5.50
C PHE A 77 13.71 8.16 -6.13
N GLU A 78 13.55 7.33 -7.17
CA GLU A 78 14.64 6.50 -7.68
C GLU A 78 15.92 7.31 -8.04
N PRO A 79 15.84 8.48 -8.72
CA PRO A 79 17.03 9.30 -8.97
C PRO A 79 17.65 9.91 -7.70
N LEU A 80 16.86 10.08 -6.64
CA LEU A 80 17.35 10.62 -5.36
C LEU A 80 18.12 9.56 -4.58
N MET A 81 17.81 8.27 -4.80
CA MET A 81 18.47 7.16 -4.13
C MET A 81 19.96 7.01 -4.50
N PHE A 82 20.42 7.68 -5.57
CA PHE A 82 21.85 7.78 -5.86
C PHE A 82 22.62 8.64 -4.83
N HIS A 83 21.94 9.48 -4.06
CA HIS A 83 22.54 10.45 -3.14
C HIS A 83 21.96 10.37 -1.72
N LEU A 84 20.79 9.74 -1.56
CA LEU A 84 20.11 9.54 -0.29
C LEU A 84 19.90 8.04 -0.06
N ASP A 85 20.19 7.55 1.15
CA ASP A 85 19.91 6.15 1.47
C ASP A 85 18.43 5.90 1.76
N LYS A 86 17.70 6.94 2.18
CA LYS A 86 16.32 6.87 2.64
C LYS A 86 15.59 8.19 2.34
N ALA A 87 14.47 8.11 1.64
CA ALA A 87 13.58 9.24 1.45
C ALA A 87 12.14 8.81 1.67
N TYR A 88 11.29 9.76 2.07
CA TYR A 88 9.86 9.55 2.13
C TYR A 88 9.10 10.81 1.73
N CYS A 89 7.85 10.64 1.34
CA CYS A 89 6.92 11.72 1.12
C CYS A 89 5.56 11.35 1.68
N TYR A 90 4.75 12.37 1.90
CA TYR A 90 3.35 12.19 2.22
C TYR A 90 2.59 13.23 1.41
N LEU A 91 2.17 12.81 0.21
CA LEU A 91 1.67 13.64 -0.87
C LEU A 91 0.41 13.01 -1.49
N PRO A 92 -0.42 13.78 -2.21
CA PRO A 92 -1.55 13.22 -2.94
C PRO A 92 -1.12 12.27 -4.06
N SER A 93 -1.90 11.21 -4.26
CA SER A 93 -1.89 10.39 -5.48
C SER A 93 -3.27 10.44 -6.11
N MET A 94 -3.31 10.37 -7.43
CA MET A 94 -4.51 10.53 -8.25
C MET A 94 -4.65 9.35 -9.20
N ARG A 95 -5.84 8.73 -9.21
CA ARG A 95 -6.14 7.60 -10.08
C ARG A 95 -7.52 7.72 -10.71
N GLY A 96 -7.64 7.26 -11.94
CA GLY A 96 -8.75 7.51 -12.87
C GLY A 96 -9.87 6.47 -12.83
N GLU A 97 -9.66 5.35 -12.14
CA GLU A 97 -10.63 4.26 -12.03
C GLU A 97 -11.93 4.69 -11.34
N ASP A 98 -13.01 3.95 -11.61
CA ASP A 98 -14.29 4.19 -10.94
C ASP A 98 -14.14 3.97 -9.42
N PRO A 99 -14.54 4.95 -8.58
CA PRO A 99 -14.39 4.81 -7.14
C PRO A 99 -15.34 3.75 -6.60
N ASP A 100 -14.88 2.99 -5.60
CA ASP A 100 -15.66 1.97 -4.92
C ASP A 100 -15.54 2.11 -3.39
N VAL A 101 -15.86 1.05 -2.65
CA VAL A 101 -15.80 1.04 -1.18
C VAL A 101 -14.37 1.10 -0.61
N ARG A 102 -13.33 0.88 -1.43
CA ARG A 102 -11.90 0.90 -1.08
C ARG A 102 -11.09 1.92 -1.89
N HIS A 103 -11.48 2.18 -3.14
CA HIS A 103 -10.73 3.00 -4.08
C HIS A 103 -11.29 4.43 -4.15
N LEU A 104 -10.42 5.40 -3.91
CA LEU A 104 -10.70 6.82 -4.12
C LEU A 104 -9.86 7.31 -5.29
N ASN A 105 -10.44 8.15 -6.15
CA ASN A 105 -9.69 8.81 -7.24
C ASN A 105 -8.60 9.76 -6.73
N GLN A 106 -8.69 10.21 -5.48
CA GLN A 106 -7.69 11.03 -4.83
C GLN A 106 -7.53 10.62 -3.37
N PHE A 107 -6.31 10.30 -2.99
CA PHE A 107 -5.95 9.94 -1.62
C PHE A 107 -4.58 10.50 -1.29
N PHE A 108 -4.25 10.53 0.00
CA PHE A 108 -2.90 10.85 0.42
C PHE A 108 -2.10 9.57 0.59
N HIS A 109 -0.92 9.56 -0.01
CA HIS A 109 -0.03 8.42 -0.08
C HIS A 109 1.22 8.72 0.74
N CYS A 110 1.50 7.87 1.73
CA CYS A 110 2.75 7.89 2.47
C CYS A 110 3.70 6.90 1.81
N GLU A 111 4.64 7.40 1.03
CA GLU A 111 5.56 6.58 0.24
C GLU A 111 6.97 6.76 0.77
N ALA A 112 7.76 5.69 0.81
CA ALA A 112 9.16 5.71 1.22
C ALA A 112 9.97 4.82 0.30
N GLU A 113 11.16 5.29 -0.08
CA GLU A 113 12.13 4.54 -0.86
C GLU A 113 13.44 4.47 -0.05
N ILE A 114 13.97 3.25 0.10
CA ILE A 114 15.08 2.94 1.01
C ILE A 114 16.04 2.00 0.30
N ILE A 115 17.33 2.32 0.31
CA ILE A 115 18.39 1.41 -0.15
C ILE A 115 18.44 0.20 0.78
N GLY A 116 18.17 -0.99 0.23
CA GLY A 116 18.18 -2.24 0.97
C GLY A 116 17.35 -3.34 0.30
N THR A 117 17.13 -4.41 1.05
CA THR A 117 16.28 -5.54 0.65
C THR A 117 14.87 -5.41 1.22
N LEU A 118 13.91 -6.13 0.61
CA LEU A 118 12.55 -6.17 1.14
C LEU A 118 12.50 -6.67 2.60
N ASP A 119 13.30 -7.69 2.94
CA ASP A 119 13.32 -8.26 4.29
C ASP A 119 13.86 -7.28 5.34
N GLU A 120 14.75 -6.36 4.95
CA GLU A 120 15.21 -5.26 5.82
C GLU A 120 14.17 -4.14 5.95
N LEU A 121 13.33 -3.95 4.93
CA LEU A 121 12.27 -2.95 4.90
C LEU A 121 11.08 -3.34 5.79
N LEU A 122 10.61 -4.61 5.74
CA LEU A 122 9.37 -5.02 6.39
C LEU A 122 9.29 -4.62 7.88
N PRO A 123 10.31 -4.85 8.73
CA PRO A 123 10.25 -4.45 10.14
C PRO A 123 10.05 -2.94 10.35
N SER A 124 10.56 -2.12 9.44
CA SER A 124 10.39 -0.66 9.49
C SER A 124 8.95 -0.25 9.13
N VAL A 125 8.33 -0.95 8.18
CA VAL A 125 6.91 -0.74 7.87
C VAL A 125 6.02 -1.20 9.03
N GLU A 126 6.32 -2.34 9.65
CA GLU A 126 5.59 -2.78 10.85
C GLU A 126 5.71 -1.75 11.99
N GLY A 127 6.92 -1.24 12.23
CA GLY A 127 7.17 -0.18 13.21
C GLY A 127 6.37 1.09 12.94
N TYR A 128 6.22 1.48 11.66
CA TYR A 128 5.41 2.62 11.23
C TYR A 128 3.92 2.39 11.54
N VAL A 129 3.37 1.22 11.18
CA VAL A 129 1.98 0.85 11.49
C VAL A 129 1.74 0.85 12.99
N GLN A 130 2.69 0.34 13.78
CA GLN A 130 2.62 0.39 15.24
C GLN A 130 2.66 1.83 15.78
N ALA A 131 3.46 2.73 15.20
CA ALA A 131 3.51 4.14 15.58
C ALA A 131 2.17 4.86 15.32
N LEU A 132 1.53 4.58 14.18
CA LEU A 132 0.18 5.07 13.88
C LEU A 132 -0.84 4.51 14.89
N ALA A 133 -0.79 3.21 15.20
CA ALA A 133 -1.69 2.61 16.18
C ALA A 133 -1.52 3.20 17.60
N ARG A 134 -0.27 3.47 18.03
CA ARG A 134 0.02 4.20 19.29
C ARG A 134 -0.59 5.60 19.29
N THR A 135 -0.52 6.30 18.14
CA THR A 135 -1.12 7.62 17.97
C THR A 135 -2.63 7.55 18.14
N PHE A 136 -3.30 6.57 17.51
CA PHE A 136 -4.75 6.40 17.67
C PHE A 136 -5.15 6.06 19.10
N ILE A 137 -4.38 5.23 19.82
CA ILE A 137 -4.61 4.97 21.24
C ILE A 137 -4.48 6.25 22.07
N ALA A 138 -3.45 7.06 21.82
CA ALA A 138 -3.25 8.34 22.52
C ALA A 138 -4.40 9.33 22.25
N LEU A 139 -5.07 9.21 21.09
CA LEU A 139 -6.23 10.00 20.69
C LEU A 139 -7.57 9.35 21.05
N THR A 140 -7.62 8.46 22.06
CA THR A 140 -8.83 7.72 22.47
C THR A 140 -10.12 8.56 22.49
N PRO A 141 -10.17 9.77 23.10
CA PRO A 141 -11.38 10.58 23.10
C PRO A 141 -11.88 10.96 21.70
N ILE A 142 -10.96 11.16 20.75
CA ILE A 142 -11.26 11.50 19.36
C ILE A 142 -11.68 10.25 18.59
N ILE A 143 -10.97 9.13 18.76
CA ILE A 143 -11.31 7.85 18.10
C ILE A 143 -12.70 7.36 18.51
N ARG A 144 -13.12 7.59 19.77
CA ARG A 144 -14.49 7.28 20.24
C ARG A 144 -15.59 8.00 19.46
N LEU A 145 -15.30 9.15 18.83
CA LEU A 145 -16.29 9.91 18.06
C LEU A 145 -16.51 9.34 16.65
N MET A 146 -15.62 8.47 16.17
CA MET A 146 -15.65 7.90 14.82
C MET A 146 -15.76 6.38 14.77
N SER A 147 -15.40 5.70 15.86
CA SER A 147 -15.48 4.25 15.93
C SER A 147 -16.91 3.76 16.10
N ILE A 148 -17.31 2.79 15.25
CA ILE A 148 -18.61 2.11 15.33
C ILE A 148 -18.66 1.18 16.56
N ASP A 149 -17.57 0.44 16.79
CA ASP A 149 -17.36 -0.40 17.98
C ASP A 149 -16.00 -0.08 18.59
N PHE A 150 -16.02 0.80 19.60
CA PHE A 150 -14.81 1.28 20.24
C PHE A 150 -14.06 0.16 20.99
N SER A 151 -14.77 -0.82 21.56
CA SER A 151 -14.12 -1.92 22.28
C SER A 151 -13.28 -2.75 21.32
N LYS A 152 -13.83 -3.10 20.15
CA LYS A 152 -13.08 -3.83 19.11
C LYS A 152 -11.95 -3.00 18.52
N THR A 153 -12.19 -1.71 18.31
CA THR A 153 -11.16 -0.78 17.80
C THR A 153 -9.99 -0.68 18.76
N GLU A 154 -10.26 -0.48 20.05
CA GLU A 154 -9.22 -0.41 21.07
C GLU A 154 -8.44 -1.73 21.18
N GLN A 155 -9.15 -2.87 21.15
CA GLN A 155 -8.51 -4.18 21.16
C GLN A 155 -7.57 -4.36 19.96
N ALA A 156 -8.03 -4.09 18.74
CA ALA A 156 -7.24 -4.23 17.53
C ALA A 156 -5.98 -3.34 17.56
N LEU A 157 -6.13 -2.07 17.94
CA LEU A 157 -4.99 -1.15 18.06
C LEU A 157 -3.98 -1.63 19.10
N ARG A 158 -4.43 -2.13 20.26
CA ARG A 158 -3.55 -2.66 21.30
C ARG A 158 -2.81 -3.91 20.83
N SER A 159 -3.50 -4.85 20.17
CA SER A 159 -2.88 -6.03 19.58
C SER A 159 -1.76 -5.65 18.63
N ILE A 160 -2.01 -4.72 17.69
CA ILE A 160 -1.01 -4.20 16.74
C ILE A 160 0.21 -3.63 17.49
N VAL A 161 0.00 -2.78 18.49
CA VAL A 161 1.09 -2.14 19.24
C VAL A 161 1.96 -3.15 20.01
N THR A 162 1.36 -4.23 20.50
CA THR A 162 2.06 -5.28 21.26
C THR A 162 2.62 -6.41 20.41
N ALA A 163 2.30 -6.43 19.10
CA ALA A 163 2.78 -7.46 18.20
C ALA A 163 4.32 -7.41 18.11
N LYS A 164 4.96 -8.57 18.23
CA LYS A 164 6.40 -8.68 18.03
C LYS A 164 6.77 -8.52 16.54
N SER A 165 5.95 -9.12 15.68
CA SER A 165 6.01 -9.02 14.23
C SER A 165 4.66 -9.41 13.63
N PHE A 166 4.42 -9.10 12.36
CA PHE A 166 3.25 -9.61 11.64
C PHE A 166 3.56 -10.96 10.97
N SER A 167 2.53 -11.79 10.83
CA SER A 167 2.67 -13.08 10.14
C SER A 167 3.03 -12.86 8.68
N LYS A 168 3.90 -13.70 8.13
CA LYS A 168 4.37 -13.62 6.74
C LYS A 168 4.09 -14.94 6.03
N LYS A 169 3.41 -14.85 4.88
CA LYS A 169 3.09 -15.97 3.99
C LYS A 169 3.40 -15.60 2.56
N THR A 170 3.86 -16.56 1.77
CA THR A 170 3.99 -16.38 0.32
C THR A 170 2.67 -16.70 -0.37
N PHE A 171 2.40 -16.05 -1.49
CA PHE A 171 1.22 -16.30 -2.31
C PHE A 171 1.17 -17.75 -2.78
N GLY A 172 2.32 -18.34 -3.11
CA GLY A 172 2.42 -19.76 -3.43
C GLY A 172 1.94 -20.70 -2.32
N GLU A 173 2.27 -20.41 -1.05
CA GLU A 173 1.86 -21.22 0.11
C GLU A 173 0.35 -21.17 0.35
N VAL A 174 -0.26 -19.98 0.21
CA VAL A 174 -1.68 -19.78 0.53
C VAL A 174 -2.61 -20.07 -0.64
N TYR A 175 -2.10 -20.15 -1.87
CA TYR A 175 -2.94 -20.29 -3.06
C TYR A 175 -3.81 -21.55 -3.02
N PHE A 176 -3.31 -22.68 -2.51
CA PHE A 176 -4.11 -23.90 -2.37
C PHE A 176 -5.31 -23.72 -1.46
N TRP A 177 -5.15 -22.94 -0.39
CA TRP A 177 -6.26 -22.60 0.51
C TRP A 177 -7.25 -21.65 -0.17
N LEU A 178 -6.76 -20.65 -0.93
CA LEU A 178 -7.63 -19.76 -1.71
C LEU A 178 -8.48 -20.54 -2.73
N GLN A 179 -7.94 -21.59 -3.33
CA GLN A 179 -8.65 -22.43 -4.31
C GLN A 179 -9.82 -23.25 -3.72
N GLU A 180 -9.93 -23.35 -2.39
CA GLU A 180 -11.09 -23.97 -1.75
C GLU A 180 -12.37 -23.15 -1.94
N ASN A 181 -12.24 -21.85 -2.25
CA ASN A 181 -13.36 -20.97 -2.57
C ASN A 181 -13.11 -20.17 -3.86
N PRO A 182 -13.89 -20.40 -4.94
CA PRO A 182 -13.75 -19.68 -6.20
C PRO A 182 -13.89 -18.15 -6.11
N SER A 183 -14.49 -17.61 -5.04
CA SER A 183 -14.60 -16.15 -4.87
C SER A 183 -13.31 -15.50 -4.35
N TYR A 184 -12.34 -16.28 -3.86
CA TYR A 184 -11.12 -15.77 -3.22
C TYR A 184 -9.94 -15.57 -4.17
N HIS A 185 -10.05 -16.10 -5.38
CA HIS A 185 -8.95 -16.04 -6.33
C HIS A 185 -9.46 -15.87 -7.76
N SER A 186 -8.57 -15.41 -8.61
CA SER A 186 -8.76 -15.44 -10.06
C SER A 186 -7.47 -15.92 -10.72
N LYS A 187 -7.56 -16.28 -12.00
CA LYS A 187 -6.40 -16.68 -12.78
C LYS A 187 -6.58 -16.19 -14.21
N SER A 188 -5.55 -15.55 -14.74
CA SER A 188 -5.45 -15.11 -16.13
C SER A 188 -4.26 -15.78 -16.81
N ASP A 189 -4.01 -15.44 -18.08
CA ASP A 189 -2.82 -15.89 -18.81
C ASP A 189 -1.51 -15.32 -18.21
N PHE A 190 -1.60 -14.26 -17.41
CA PHE A 190 -0.46 -13.60 -16.76
C PHE A 190 -0.12 -14.19 -15.39
N GLY A 191 -1.03 -14.94 -14.79
CA GLY A 191 -0.78 -15.57 -13.50
C GLY A 191 -2.01 -15.67 -12.63
N ARG A 192 -1.76 -16.05 -11.39
CA ARG A 192 -2.76 -16.16 -10.33
C ARG A 192 -2.93 -14.81 -9.65
N ASN A 193 -4.14 -14.50 -9.22
CA ASN A 193 -4.43 -13.29 -8.46
C ASN A 193 -5.36 -13.62 -7.27
N ILE A 194 -5.32 -12.78 -6.23
CA ILE A 194 -6.19 -12.84 -5.06
C ILE A 194 -7.28 -11.77 -5.20
N THR A 195 -8.51 -12.08 -4.78
CA THR A 195 -9.59 -11.08 -4.72
C THR A 195 -9.61 -10.41 -3.35
N ASN A 196 -10.31 -9.27 -3.21
CA ASN A 196 -10.49 -8.64 -1.90
C ASN A 196 -11.13 -9.58 -0.87
N ASP A 197 -12.16 -10.34 -1.26
CA ASP A 197 -12.76 -11.35 -0.38
C ASP A 197 -11.73 -12.39 0.07
N GLY A 198 -10.83 -12.78 -0.84
CA GLY A 198 -9.71 -13.66 -0.54
C GLY A 198 -8.72 -13.05 0.45
N GLU A 199 -8.32 -11.79 0.26
CA GLU A 199 -7.42 -11.06 1.18
C GLU A 199 -8.02 -11.02 2.59
N VAL A 200 -9.28 -10.60 2.72
CA VAL A 200 -9.96 -10.47 4.01
C VAL A 200 -10.09 -11.83 4.69
N ALA A 201 -10.55 -12.85 3.97
CA ALA A 201 -10.72 -14.20 4.51
C ALA A 201 -9.36 -14.80 4.93
N LEU A 202 -8.30 -14.53 4.16
CA LEU A 202 -6.96 -14.99 4.46
C LEU A 202 -6.44 -14.39 5.77
N VAL A 203 -6.55 -13.08 5.96
CA VAL A 203 -6.11 -12.43 7.22
C VAL A 203 -6.97 -12.87 8.41
N GLN A 204 -8.28 -13.04 8.22
CA GLN A 204 -9.16 -13.55 9.28
C GLN A 204 -8.79 -14.98 9.72
N THR A 205 -8.31 -15.80 8.78
CA THR A 205 -7.98 -17.20 9.02
C THR A 205 -6.55 -17.40 9.54
N MET A 206 -5.59 -16.62 9.03
CA MET A 206 -4.14 -16.87 9.22
C MET A 206 -3.37 -15.68 9.83
N GLY A 207 -4.04 -14.54 10.04
CA GLY A 207 -3.42 -13.32 10.57
C GLY A 207 -3.42 -13.22 12.09
N ASP A 208 -4.00 -14.18 12.83
CA ASP A 208 -4.04 -14.21 14.29
C ASP A 208 -4.59 -12.91 14.94
N GLY A 209 -5.53 -12.24 14.27
CA GLY A 209 -6.11 -10.97 14.72
C GLY A 209 -5.18 -9.76 14.53
N LEU A 210 -4.12 -9.90 13.74
CA LEU A 210 -3.15 -8.87 13.38
C LEU A 210 -3.12 -8.67 11.85
N PRO A 211 -2.52 -7.57 11.36
CA PRO A 211 -2.10 -7.47 9.97
C PRO A 211 -1.20 -8.65 9.57
N MET A 212 -1.19 -9.01 8.29
CA MET A 212 -0.39 -10.12 7.76
C MET A 212 0.24 -9.74 6.42
N TRP A 213 1.51 -10.09 6.24
CA TRP A 213 2.21 -9.97 4.96
C TRP A 213 1.87 -11.12 4.02
N LEU A 214 1.43 -10.78 2.81
CA LEU A 214 1.35 -11.68 1.67
C LEU A 214 2.45 -11.33 0.68
N CYS A 215 3.36 -12.27 0.39
CA CYS A 215 4.59 -12.01 -0.36
C CYS A 215 4.70 -12.84 -1.63
N ASN A 216 5.63 -12.46 -2.51
CA ASN A 216 6.05 -13.26 -3.65
C ASN A 216 4.91 -13.59 -4.62
N TYR A 217 4.22 -12.54 -5.08
CA TYR A 217 3.18 -12.66 -6.10
C TYR A 217 3.75 -13.16 -7.43
N ASP A 218 2.86 -13.66 -8.30
CA ASP A 218 3.22 -14.06 -9.66
C ASP A 218 3.71 -12.82 -10.45
N ARG A 219 4.80 -12.98 -11.21
CA ARG A 219 5.55 -11.84 -11.76
C ARG A 219 4.75 -10.93 -12.68
N ASP A 220 3.92 -11.50 -13.57
CA ASP A 220 3.26 -10.71 -14.62
C ASP A 220 1.88 -10.16 -14.22
N ILE A 221 1.46 -10.37 -12.96
CA ILE A 221 0.27 -9.70 -12.39
C ILE A 221 0.63 -8.43 -11.61
N VAL A 222 1.91 -8.21 -11.31
CA VAL A 222 2.40 -7.04 -10.58
C VAL A 222 3.20 -6.11 -11.50
N PRO A 223 3.43 -4.84 -11.10
CA PRO A 223 4.13 -3.88 -11.95
C PRO A 223 5.55 -4.31 -12.35
N PHE A 224 5.94 -3.96 -13.58
CA PHE A 224 7.20 -4.36 -14.23
C PHE A 224 8.48 -4.06 -13.45
N TYR A 225 8.46 -3.05 -12.57
CA TYR A 225 9.62 -2.63 -11.77
C TYR A 225 9.91 -3.55 -10.57
N GLN A 226 9.02 -4.50 -10.27
CA GLN A 226 9.20 -5.46 -9.19
C GLN A 226 10.31 -6.46 -9.55
N LYS A 227 11.31 -6.59 -8.67
CA LYS A 227 12.46 -7.47 -8.89
C LYS A 227 12.04 -8.94 -8.91
N PRO A 228 12.34 -9.72 -9.96
CA PRO A 228 12.09 -11.16 -9.99
C PRO A 228 12.86 -11.89 -8.89
N ASN A 229 12.29 -12.97 -8.38
CA ASN A 229 12.96 -13.81 -7.40
C ASN A 229 14.07 -14.63 -8.07
N SER A 230 15.28 -14.56 -7.54
CA SER A 230 16.45 -15.28 -8.09
C SER A 230 16.31 -16.80 -8.08
N GLN A 231 15.46 -17.35 -7.20
CA GLN A 231 15.20 -18.79 -7.10
C GLN A 231 14.00 -19.24 -7.97
N ASN A 232 13.10 -18.31 -8.32
CA ASN A 232 11.95 -18.56 -9.16
C ASN A 232 11.56 -17.29 -9.93
N ALA A 233 12.01 -17.17 -11.18
CA ALA A 233 11.75 -15.99 -12.01
C ALA A 233 10.27 -15.79 -12.38
N ASN A 234 9.37 -16.72 -12.03
CA ASN A 234 7.92 -16.55 -12.19
C ASN A 234 7.26 -15.84 -10.99
N SER A 235 8.01 -15.54 -9.93
CA SER A 235 7.55 -14.67 -8.84
C SER A 235 8.49 -13.48 -8.64
N VAL A 236 8.04 -12.50 -7.89
CA VAL A 236 8.81 -11.28 -7.56
C VAL A 236 9.13 -11.19 -6.07
N ILE A 237 9.99 -10.25 -5.71
CA ILE A 237 10.33 -9.91 -4.33
C ILE A 237 9.47 -8.71 -3.93
N ASN A 238 8.19 -8.98 -3.64
CA ASN A 238 7.22 -7.99 -3.18
C ASN A 238 6.43 -8.51 -1.97
N ALA A 239 5.72 -7.60 -1.30
CA ALA A 239 4.84 -7.92 -0.19
C ALA A 239 3.73 -6.88 -0.04
N ASP A 240 2.52 -7.36 0.24
CA ASP A 240 1.40 -6.52 0.62
C ASP A 240 1.06 -6.79 2.09
N LEU A 241 0.84 -5.73 2.86
CA LEU A 241 0.35 -5.81 4.22
C LEU A 241 -1.17 -5.77 4.19
N LEU A 242 -1.78 -6.91 4.52
CA LEU A 242 -3.22 -7.08 4.52
C LEU A 242 -3.78 -6.90 5.94
N PHE A 243 -4.97 -6.31 6.05
CA PHE A 243 -5.66 -6.08 7.31
C PHE A 243 -7.13 -6.53 7.24
N ALA A 244 -7.61 -7.21 8.27
CA ALA A 244 -9.01 -7.62 8.35
C ALA A 244 -9.89 -6.49 8.93
N PRO A 245 -11.17 -6.38 8.51
CA PRO A 245 -12.09 -5.42 9.08
C PRO A 245 -12.26 -5.58 10.60
N ILE A 246 -12.22 -4.47 11.35
CA ILE A 246 -12.47 -4.45 12.80
C ILE A 246 -13.94 -4.75 13.12
N VAL A 247 -14.84 -4.31 12.23
CA VAL A 247 -16.28 -4.49 12.33
C VAL A 247 -16.82 -5.05 11.00
N GLU A 248 -17.96 -5.74 11.07
CA GLU A 248 -18.66 -6.24 9.89
C GLU A 248 -19.02 -5.09 8.94
N GLY A 249 -18.76 -5.28 7.64
CA GLY A 249 -18.93 -4.24 6.62
C GLY A 249 -17.92 -3.09 6.69
N GLY A 250 -16.91 -3.17 7.54
CA GLY A 250 -15.79 -2.23 7.58
C GLY A 250 -14.76 -2.50 6.47
N PHE A 251 -13.84 -1.55 6.27
CA PHE A 251 -12.72 -1.71 5.35
C PHE A 251 -11.80 -2.86 5.76
N GLY A 252 -11.36 -3.65 4.78
CA GLY A 252 -10.30 -4.65 4.91
C GLY A 252 -9.64 -4.94 3.56
N GLY A 253 -8.49 -5.61 3.62
CA GLY A 253 -7.60 -5.87 2.49
C GLY A 253 -6.25 -5.16 2.67
N GLU A 254 -5.55 -4.94 1.55
CA GLU A 254 -4.28 -4.20 1.50
C GLU A 254 -4.33 -2.81 2.16
N ILE A 255 -3.34 -2.53 3.01
CA ILE A 255 -3.04 -1.21 3.61
C ILE A 255 -1.64 -0.68 3.29
N VAL A 256 -0.71 -1.54 2.83
CA VAL A 256 0.63 -1.15 2.35
C VAL A 256 1.06 -2.11 1.25
N GLY A 257 1.54 -1.57 0.12
CA GLY A 257 2.30 -2.33 -0.88
C GLY A 257 3.80 -2.05 -0.78
N ALA A 258 4.62 -3.10 -0.86
CA ALA A 258 6.08 -3.02 -0.77
C ALA A 258 6.75 -3.91 -1.82
N GLY A 259 7.90 -3.48 -2.33
CA GLY A 259 8.54 -4.16 -3.45
C GLY A 259 10.01 -3.82 -3.58
N GLN A 260 10.86 -4.83 -3.74
CA GLN A 260 12.25 -4.59 -4.11
C GLN A 260 12.31 -4.21 -5.58
N ARG A 261 13.01 -3.12 -5.90
CA ARG A 261 13.11 -2.60 -7.26
C ARG A 261 14.07 -3.43 -8.10
N GLN A 262 13.76 -3.57 -9.38
CA GLN A 262 14.68 -4.11 -10.34
C GLN A 262 15.89 -3.16 -10.50
N ASP A 263 17.10 -3.70 -10.37
CA ASP A 263 18.37 -2.98 -10.41
C ASP A 263 19.23 -3.36 -11.62
N ASN A 264 18.75 -4.27 -12.48
CA ASN A 264 19.38 -4.66 -13.73
C ASN A 264 18.64 -4.08 -14.95
N ALA A 265 19.35 -3.32 -15.79
CA ALA A 265 18.78 -2.68 -16.97
C ALA A 265 18.22 -3.66 -18.02
N GLU A 266 18.89 -4.79 -18.26
CA GLU A 266 18.42 -5.80 -19.21
C GLU A 266 17.13 -6.47 -18.71
N GLU A 267 17.05 -6.75 -17.41
CA GLU A 267 15.85 -7.34 -16.79
C GLU A 267 14.68 -6.35 -16.73
N ILE A 268 14.91 -5.04 -16.54
CA ILE A 268 13.84 -4.02 -16.66
C ILE A 268 13.26 -4.03 -18.07
N ILE A 269 14.11 -4.00 -19.09
CA ILE A 269 13.67 -4.00 -20.50
C ILE A 269 12.91 -5.30 -20.82
N GLU A 270 13.35 -6.44 -20.28
CA GLU A 270 12.63 -7.70 -20.41
C GLU A 270 11.26 -7.62 -19.74
N SER A 271 11.16 -7.14 -18.49
CA SER A 271 9.88 -6.94 -17.80
C SER A 271 8.92 -6.03 -18.58
N LEU A 272 9.40 -4.89 -19.09
CA LEU A 272 8.61 -3.97 -19.92
C LEU A 272 8.06 -4.69 -21.16
N GLY A 273 8.91 -5.46 -21.85
CA GLY A 273 8.52 -6.25 -23.02
C GLY A 273 7.48 -7.33 -22.72
N ARG A 274 7.63 -8.06 -21.60
CA ARG A 274 6.63 -9.05 -21.15
C ARG A 274 5.26 -8.44 -20.92
N GLN A 275 5.24 -7.27 -20.28
CA GLN A 275 4.00 -6.59 -19.86
C GLN A 275 3.46 -5.61 -20.90
N LYS A 276 4.14 -5.46 -22.05
CA LYS A 276 3.76 -4.54 -23.15
C LYS A 276 3.66 -3.08 -22.69
N VAL A 277 4.58 -2.67 -21.83
CA VAL A 277 4.73 -1.27 -21.41
C VAL A 277 5.72 -0.60 -22.36
N ASP A 278 5.34 0.55 -22.93
CA ASP A 278 6.21 1.31 -23.82
C ASP A 278 7.42 1.85 -23.04
N SER A 279 8.62 1.65 -23.59
CA SER A 279 9.91 2.16 -23.06
C SER A 279 10.20 3.59 -23.48
#